data_AF-A0A7C5XWJ1-F1
#
_entry.id   AF-A0A7C5XWJ1-F1
#
_cell.length_a   1.000
_cell.length_b   1.000
_cell.length_c   1.000
_cell.angle_alpha   90.00
_cell.angle_beta   90.00
_cell.angle_gamma   90.00
#
_symmetry.space_group_name_H-M   'P 1'
#
loop_
_entity.id
_entity.type
_entity.pdbx_description
1 polymer ?
#
loop_
_entity_poly.entity_id
_entity_poly.type
_entity_poly.pdbx_seq_one_letter_code
_entity_poly.pdbx_strand_id
1 'polypeptide(L)'
;MADTETMPQGGVNPDRVGIMMDVLDNIISDLNDNPGLQKIFGVPVSAGLVVVADNNDLRIEDAGKVNLTEEQQNSFLNVLDEVIRANSV
;
A
#
# COMPACT_ATOMS: atom_id res chain seq x y z
N MET A 1 -23.18 -15.35 36.72
CA MET A 1 -22.25 -16.24 36.00
C MET A 1 -21.71 -15.38 34.88
N ALA A 2 -20.42 -15.04 34.92
CA ALA A 2 -19.79 -14.22 33.89
C ALA A 2 -19.46 -15.13 32.71
N ASP A 3 -19.98 -14.79 31.53
CA ASP A 3 -19.59 -15.43 30.29
C ASP A 3 -18.09 -15.21 30.08
N THR A 4 -17.31 -16.26 30.28
CA THR A 4 -15.92 -16.28 29.84
C THR A 4 -15.93 -16.39 28.33
N GLU A 5 -15.87 -15.25 27.64
CA GLU A 5 -15.50 -15.20 26.24
C GLU A 5 -14.11 -15.82 26.10
N THR A 6 -14.10 -17.07 25.65
CA THR A 6 -12.90 -17.77 25.22
C THR A 6 -12.34 -16.99 24.03
N MET A 7 -11.28 -16.19 24.25
CA MET A 7 -10.53 -15.61 23.14
C MET A 7 -10.02 -16.75 22.24
N PRO A 8 -10.26 -16.70 20.91
CA PRO A 8 -9.76 -17.73 20.02
C PRO A 8 -8.23 -17.72 20.03
N GLN A 9 -7.64 -18.89 20.28
CA GLN A 9 -6.21 -19.09 20.17
C GLN A 9 -5.75 -18.84 18.73
N GLY A 10 -4.88 -17.85 18.53
CA GLY A 10 -3.92 -17.79 17.42
C GLY A 10 -4.46 -17.87 15.99
N GLY A 11 -5.74 -17.63 15.75
CA GLY A 11 -6.30 -17.55 14.39
C GLY A 11 -6.06 -16.15 13.83
N VAL A 12 -5.38 -16.05 12.68
CA VAL A 12 -5.37 -14.82 11.88
C VAL A 12 -6.83 -14.45 11.63
N ASN A 13 -7.24 -13.24 12.04
CA ASN A 13 -8.59 -12.76 11.74
C ASN A 13 -8.74 -12.79 10.20
N PRO A 14 -9.70 -13.54 9.64
CA PRO A 14 -9.87 -13.64 8.19
C PRO A 14 -10.20 -12.28 7.55
N ASP A 15 -10.70 -11.34 8.35
CA ASP A 15 -10.98 -9.97 7.95
C ASP A 15 -9.76 -9.04 8.15
N ARG A 16 -8.56 -9.55 8.47
CA ARG A 16 -7.36 -8.71 8.55
C ARG A 16 -6.56 -8.80 7.26
N VAL A 17 -6.46 -7.68 6.55
CA VAL A 17 -5.46 -7.48 5.50
C VAL A 17 -4.15 -7.05 6.16
N GLY A 18 -3.07 -7.73 5.84
CA GLY A 18 -1.73 -7.42 6.34
C GLY A 18 -0.70 -7.63 5.24
N ILE A 19 0.28 -6.72 5.18
CA ILE A 19 1.46 -6.85 4.34
C ILE A 19 2.67 -7.07 5.24
N MET A 20 3.55 -8.00 4.85
CA MET A 20 4.82 -8.18 5.57
C MET A 20 5.68 -6.92 5.39
N MET A 21 6.42 -6.54 6.44
CA MET A 21 7.13 -5.26 6.45
C MET A 21 8.31 -5.23 5.47
N ASP A 22 8.94 -6.37 5.23
CA ASP A 22 9.98 -6.55 4.21
C ASP A 22 9.40 -6.45 2.79
N VAL A 23 8.22 -7.03 2.56
CA VAL A 23 7.48 -6.86 1.29
C VAL A 23 7.13 -5.40 1.05
N LEU A 24 6.67 -4.68 2.08
CA LEU A 24 6.38 -3.25 1.99
C LEU A 24 7.65 -2.43 1.67
N ASP A 25 8.80 -2.78 2.27
CA ASP A 25 10.08 -2.13 2.00
C ASP A 25 10.50 -2.30 0.53
N ASN A 26 10.34 -3.52 -0.03
CA ASN A 26 10.61 -3.78 -1.44
C ASN A 26 9.68 -2.98 -2.36
N ILE A 27 8.37 -2.93 -2.05
CA ILE A 27 7.41 -2.10 -2.80
C ILE A 27 7.84 -0.62 -2.79
N ILE A 28 8.26 -0.10 -1.63
CA ILE A 28 8.73 1.29 -1.52
C ILE A 28 9.98 1.51 -2.38
N SER A 29 10.93 0.57 -2.38
CA SER A 29 12.12 0.63 -3.22
C SER A 29 11.76 0.67 -4.71
N ASP A 30 10.92 -0.26 -5.16
CA ASP A 30 10.52 -0.37 -6.57
C ASP A 30 9.74 0.87 -7.05
N LEU A 31 8.85 1.41 -6.20
CA LEU A 31 8.14 2.67 -6.49
C LEU A 31 9.12 3.83 -6.61
N ASN A 32 10.12 3.89 -5.72
CA ASN A 32 11.14 4.94 -5.74
C ASN A 32 12.05 4.86 -6.97
N ASP A 33 12.26 3.68 -7.53
CA ASP A 33 13.09 3.47 -8.72
C ASP A 33 12.33 3.67 -10.04
N ASN A 34 10.99 3.81 -10.00
CA ASN A 34 10.19 3.99 -11.21
C ASN A 34 10.33 5.40 -11.81
N PRO A 35 10.94 5.56 -13.01
CA PRO A 35 11.20 6.88 -13.60
C PRO A 35 9.93 7.64 -14.00
N GLY A 36 8.84 6.92 -14.27
CA GLY A 36 7.54 7.52 -14.58
C GLY A 36 6.93 8.17 -13.35
N LEU A 37 6.91 7.45 -12.23
CA LEU A 37 6.41 7.96 -10.96
C LEU A 37 7.29 9.07 -10.39
N GLN A 38 8.61 8.99 -10.55
CA GLN A 38 9.52 10.07 -10.14
C GLN A 38 9.19 11.42 -10.81
N LYS A 39 8.72 11.41 -12.06
CA LYS A 39 8.27 12.63 -12.76
C LYS A 39 6.98 13.20 -12.19
N ILE A 40 6.15 12.36 -11.58
CA ILE A 40 4.85 12.74 -11.02
C ILE A 40 5.01 13.19 -9.57
N PHE A 41 5.66 12.38 -8.73
CA PHE A 41 5.73 12.55 -7.28
C PHE A 41 7.06 13.12 -6.78
N GLY A 42 8.08 13.20 -7.64
CA GLY A 42 9.44 13.60 -7.26
C GLY A 42 10.28 12.44 -6.74
N VAL A 43 11.43 12.76 -6.14
CA VAL A 43 12.39 11.79 -5.61
C VAL A 43 12.60 12.07 -4.11
N PRO A 44 12.34 11.10 -3.21
CA PRO A 44 11.77 9.78 -3.48
C PRO A 44 10.25 9.85 -3.75
N VAL A 45 9.73 8.92 -4.58
CA VAL A 45 8.30 8.79 -4.88
C VAL A 45 7.48 8.59 -3.61
N SER A 46 8.00 7.79 -2.67
CA SER A 46 7.34 7.48 -1.40
C SER A 46 7.07 8.70 -0.53
N ALA A 47 7.78 9.82 -0.72
CA ALA A 47 7.48 11.07 0.00
C ALA A 47 6.12 11.67 -0.40
N GLY A 48 5.58 11.28 -1.55
CA GLY A 48 4.27 11.68 -2.07
C GLY A 48 3.14 10.71 -1.76
N LEU A 49 3.42 9.56 -1.12
CA LEU A 49 2.43 8.49 -0.91
C LEU A 49 2.14 8.25 0.57
N VAL A 50 1.01 7.61 0.85
CA VAL A 50 0.60 7.16 2.19
C VAL A 50 0.04 5.74 2.14
N VAL A 51 0.25 5.01 3.24
CA VAL A 51 -0.46 3.75 3.49
C VAL A 51 -1.68 4.07 4.35
N VAL A 52 -2.86 3.74 3.86
CA VAL A 52 -4.14 3.94 4.54
C VAL A 52 -4.66 2.59 5.01
N ALA A 53 -5.02 2.50 6.28
CA ALA A 53 -5.72 1.36 6.87
C ALA A 53 -7.13 1.83 7.26
N ASP A 54 -8.15 1.36 6.54
CA ASP A 54 -9.54 1.74 6.78
C ASP A 54 -10.46 0.54 6.53
N ASN A 55 -11.43 0.31 7.41
CA ASN A 55 -12.44 -0.76 7.29
C ASN A 55 -11.86 -2.13 6.89
N ASN A 56 -10.78 -2.56 7.56
CA ASN A 56 -10.06 -3.80 7.29
C ASN A 56 -9.33 -3.87 5.93
N ASP A 57 -9.25 -2.76 5.21
CA ASP A 57 -8.60 -2.63 3.92
C ASP A 57 -7.26 -1.88 4.08
N LEU A 58 -6.23 -2.30 3.36
CA LEU A 58 -4.92 -1.65 3.33
C LEU A 58 -4.64 -1.14 1.92
N ARG A 59 -4.43 0.17 1.75
CA ARG A 59 -4.23 0.80 0.44
C ARG A 59 -3.02 1.71 0.43
N ILE A 60 -2.39 1.85 -0.73
CA ILE A 60 -1.37 2.88 -0.99
C ILE A 60 -2.05 3.96 -1.83
N GLU A 61 -2.00 5.19 -1.34
CA GLU A 61 -2.70 6.34 -1.94
C GLU A 61 -1.74 7.53 -2.09
N ASP A 62 -2.10 8.50 -2.95
CA ASP A 62 -1.47 9.82 -2.97
C ASP A 62 -1.74 10.55 -1.65
N ALA A 63 -0.71 11.13 -1.05
CA ALA A 63 -0.79 11.95 0.15
C ALA A 63 -1.53 13.29 -0.05
N GLY A 64 -2.03 13.57 -1.26
CA GLY A 64 -2.66 14.83 -1.65
C GLY A 64 -1.65 15.95 -1.87
N LYS A 65 -0.38 15.60 -2.12
CA LYS A 65 0.71 16.58 -2.33
C LYS A 65 0.83 17.01 -3.79
N VAL A 66 0.25 16.24 -4.72
CA VAL A 66 0.30 16.48 -6.15
C VAL A 66 -1.13 16.53 -6.69
N ASN A 67 -1.44 17.48 -7.57
CA ASN A 67 -2.69 17.46 -8.32
C ASN A 67 -2.50 16.61 -9.58
N LEU A 68 -2.88 15.34 -9.51
CA LEU A 68 -2.76 14.40 -10.63
C LEU A 68 -3.79 14.70 -11.72
N THR A 69 -3.37 14.63 -12.97
CA THR A 69 -4.29 14.49 -14.10
C THR A 69 -4.84 13.06 -14.18
N GLU A 70 -5.94 12.85 -14.90
CA GLU A 70 -6.50 11.49 -15.11
C GLU A 70 -5.47 10.53 -15.72
N GLU A 71 -4.65 11.00 -16.67
CA GLU A 71 -3.59 10.21 -17.28
C GLU A 71 -2.51 9.82 -16.25
N GLN A 72 -2.09 10.76 -15.40
CA GLN A 72 -1.11 10.50 -14.34
C GLN A 72 -1.68 9.54 -13.29
N GLN A 73 -2.95 9.68 -12.94
CA GLN A 73 -3.63 8.80 -12.00
C GLN A 73 -3.70 7.36 -12.54
N ASN A 74 -4.09 7.19 -13.80
CA ASN A 74 -4.11 5.88 -14.44
C ASN A 74 -2.71 5.25 -14.53
N SER A 75 -1.70 6.06 -14.90
CA SER A 75 -0.31 5.61 -14.91
C SER A 75 0.17 5.19 -13.52
N PHE A 76 -0.19 5.94 -12.48
CA PHE A 76 0.15 5.62 -11.10
C PHE A 76 -0.47 4.29 -10.66
N LEU A 77 -1.78 4.11 -10.87
CA LEU A 77 -2.49 2.89 -10.49
C LEU A 77 -1.96 1.65 -11.22
N ASN A 78 -1.63 1.76 -12.51
CA ASN A 78 -1.06 0.65 -13.27
C ASN A 78 0.31 0.24 -12.73
N VAL A 79 1.20 1.20 -12.48
CA VAL A 79 2.54 0.91 -11.93
C VAL A 79 2.42 0.34 -10.52
N LEU A 80 1.50 0.85 -9.70
CA LEU A 80 1.27 0.36 -8.35
C LEU A 80 0.80 -1.10 -8.35
N ASP A 81 -0.15 -1.47 -9.23
CA ASP A 81 -0.60 -2.86 -9.38
C ASP A 81 0.54 -3.78 -9.82
N GLU A 82 1.36 -3.36 -10.79
CA GLU A 82 2.53 -4.12 -11.25
C GLU A 82 3.55 -4.37 -10.13
N VAL A 83 3.92 -3.31 -9.38
CA VAL A 83 4.89 -3.41 -8.27
C VAL A 83 4.36 -4.29 -7.14
N ILE A 84 3.08 -4.16 -6.77
CA ILE A 84 2.48 -5.01 -5.73
C ILE A 84 2.50 -6.47 -6.17
N ARG A 85 2.10 -6.78 -7.41
CA ARG A 85 2.11 -8.16 -7.93
C ARG A 85 3.49 -8.78 -7.97
N ALA A 86 4.52 -8.00 -8.31
CA ALA A 86 5.90 -8.49 -8.33
C ALA A 86 6.43 -8.88 -6.94
N ASN A 87 5.89 -8.26 -5.88
CA ASN A 87 6.33 -8.44 -4.50
C ASN A 87 5.42 -9.34 -3.65
N SER A 88 4.28 -9.80 -4.17
CA SER A 88 3.28 -10.58 -3.42
C SER A 88 3.45 -12.11 -3.51
N VAL A 89 4.66 -12.59 -3.86
CA VAL A 89 4.95 -14.02 -4.11
C VAL A 89 5.46 -14.74 -2.87
#